data_AF-A0A1F4BDZ9-F1
#
_entry.id   AF-A0A1F4BDZ9-F1
#
_cell.length_a   1.000
_cell.length_b   1.000
_cell.length_c   1.000
_cell.angle_alpha   90.00
_cell.angle_beta   90.00
_cell.angle_gamma   90.00
#
_symmetry.space_group_name_H-M   'P 1'
#
loop_
_entity.id
_entity.type
_entity.pdbx_description
1 polymer ?
#
loop_
_entity_poly.entity_id
_entity_poly.type
_entity_poly.pdbx_seq_one_letter_code
_entity_poly.pdbx_strand_id
1 'polypeptide(L)'
;MTNTVTLPIWLFVILLLLAATGRWYRFGYACVNFGRPVSMRDYVRRTGVDFRRFDDPARHHEVERVAAQLMEAIMRVVPVLPVSLVATVFLRNRDAGMSELEMKSSVYDLILQLEAAGAHVYVPRGDLDYAIGVGLRMLTLRRMVEERDGVYHADPAEAALLAYYANAIEPLFP
;
A
#
# COMPACT_ATOMS: atom_id res chain seq x y z
N MET A 1 12.79 13.54 36.51
CA MET A 1 11.33 13.61 36.75
C MET A 1 10.67 12.54 35.89
N THR A 2 10.37 11.37 36.46
CA THR A 2 9.65 10.29 35.77
C THR A 2 8.18 10.41 36.14
N ASN A 3 7.37 10.98 35.24
CA ASN A 3 5.92 11.01 35.44
C ASN A 3 5.39 9.59 35.19
N THR A 4 4.90 8.95 36.24
CA THR A 4 4.14 7.70 36.13
C THR A 4 2.80 8.01 35.49
N VAL A 5 2.61 7.57 34.25
CA VAL A 5 1.31 7.64 33.57
C VAL A 5 0.39 6.62 34.23
N THR A 6 -0.59 7.07 35.01
CA THR A 6 -1.65 6.22 35.54
C THR A 6 -2.70 6.02 34.47
N LEU A 7 -2.66 4.87 33.80
CA LEU A 7 -3.72 4.48 32.87
C LEU A 7 -4.98 4.10 33.66
N PRO A 8 -6.16 4.62 33.28
CA PRO A 8 -7.38 4.34 34.01
C PRO A 8 -7.85 2.90 33.77
N ILE A 9 -8.46 2.28 34.79
CA ILE A 9 -8.89 0.86 34.77
C ILE A 9 -9.81 0.55 33.59
N TRP A 10 -10.66 1.50 33.16
CA TRP A 10 -11.55 1.30 32.02
C TRP A 10 -10.79 1.09 30.70
N LEU A 11 -9.61 1.72 30.52
CA LEU A 11 -8.78 1.49 29.35
C LEU A 11 -8.23 0.06 29.36
N PHE A 12 -7.85 -0.45 30.53
CA PHE A 12 -7.39 -1.83 30.68
C PHE A 12 -8.51 -2.83 30.32
N VAL A 13 -9.75 -2.55 30.75
CA VAL A 13 -10.93 -3.35 30.36
C VAL A 13 -11.17 -3.30 28.85
N ILE A 14 -11.08 -2.13 28.22
CA ILE A 14 -11.19 -2.00 26.76
C ILE A 14 -10.09 -2.80 26.04
N LEU A 15 -8.84 -2.70 26.51
CA LEU A 15 -7.73 -3.45 25.93
C LEU A 15 -7.92 -4.96 26.07
N LEU A 16 -8.38 -5.43 27.24
CA LEU A 16 -8.72 -6.84 27.46
C LEU A 16 -9.88 -7.31 26.57
N LEU A 17 -10.92 -6.49 26.39
CA LEU A 17 -12.02 -6.80 25.48
C LEU A 17 -11.56 -6.85 24.02
N LEU A 18 -10.71 -5.92 23.60
CA LEU A 18 -10.10 -5.94 22.26
C LEU A 18 -9.19 -7.16 22.07
N ALA A 19 -8.46 -7.58 23.10
CA ALA A 19 -7.64 -8.80 23.10
C ALA A 19 -8.51 -10.04 22.96
N ALA A 20 -9.52 -10.18 23.82
CA ALA A 20 -10.40 -11.33 23.88
C ALA A 20 -11.27 -11.48 22.62
N THR A 21 -11.65 -10.35 21.99
CA THR A 21 -12.41 -10.36 20.72
C THR A 21 -11.53 -10.48 19.48
N GLY A 22 -10.21 -10.62 19.64
CA GLY A 22 -9.28 -10.66 18.50
C GLY A 22 -9.26 -9.37 17.68
N ARG A 23 -9.71 -8.24 18.24
CA ARG A 23 -9.74 -6.92 17.61
C ARG A 23 -8.50 -6.08 17.90
N TRP A 24 -7.48 -6.68 18.50
CA TRP A 24 -6.18 -6.06 18.74
C TRP A 24 -5.32 -5.99 17.46
N TYR A 25 -5.85 -5.37 16.41
CA TYR A 25 -5.15 -5.15 15.13
C TYR A 25 -5.34 -3.69 14.67
N ARG A 26 -4.94 -2.73 15.51
CA ARG A 26 -5.12 -1.29 15.19
C ARG A 26 -4.06 -0.74 14.23
N PHE A 27 -2.87 -1.32 14.23
CA PHE A 27 -1.76 -0.80 13.44
C PHE A 27 -1.74 -1.45 12.06
N GLY A 28 -1.64 -0.63 11.02
CA GLY A 28 -1.50 -1.09 9.64
C GLY A 28 -0.16 -1.78 9.39
N TYR A 29 0.04 -2.25 8.18
CA TYR A 29 1.33 -2.78 7.75
C TYR A 29 2.20 -1.67 7.15
N ALA A 30 3.47 -1.66 7.54
CA ALA A 30 4.50 -0.85 6.90
C ALA A 30 5.57 -1.79 6.34
N CYS A 31 6.00 -1.53 5.11
CA CYS A 31 7.09 -2.24 4.46
C CYS A 31 8.06 -1.20 3.92
N VAL A 32 9.37 -1.50 3.99
CA VAL A 32 10.43 -0.66 3.44
C VAL A 32 11.31 -1.51 2.56
N ASN A 33 11.56 -1.02 1.35
CA ASN A 33 12.48 -1.60 0.39
C ASN A 33 13.56 -0.57 0.03
N PHE A 34 14.75 -1.05 -0.28
CA PHE A 34 15.86 -0.21 -0.73
C PHE A 34 16.23 -0.58 -2.16
N GLY A 35 16.22 0.42 -3.05
CA GLY A 35 16.61 0.26 -4.44
C GLY A 35 18.10 0.41 -4.70
N ARG A 36 18.47 0.35 -5.98
CA ARG A 36 19.84 0.58 -6.41
C ARG A 36 20.23 2.05 -6.15
N PRO A 37 21.44 2.32 -5.64
CA PRO A 37 21.91 3.70 -5.46
C PRO A 37 21.93 4.49 -6.77
N VAL A 38 21.52 5.76 -6.72
CA VAL A 38 21.58 6.69 -7.85
C VAL A 38 22.84 7.55 -7.73
N SER A 39 23.68 7.57 -8.78
CA SER A 39 24.96 8.28 -8.81
C SER A 39 24.87 9.55 -9.67
N MET A 40 24.96 10.72 -9.03
CA MET A 40 24.96 12.00 -9.74
C MET A 40 26.21 12.20 -10.62
N ARG A 41 27.35 11.61 -10.24
CA ARG A 41 28.56 11.63 -11.07
C ARG A 41 28.34 10.87 -12.38
N ASP A 42 27.68 9.71 -12.30
CA ASP A 42 27.38 8.90 -13.48
C ASP A 42 26.31 9.56 -14.36
N TYR A 43 25.31 10.20 -13.74
CA TYR A 43 24.32 10.99 -14.45
C TYR A 43 24.99 12.08 -15.31
N VAL A 44 25.78 12.96 -14.68
CA VAL A 44 26.50 14.06 -15.36
C VAL A 44 27.39 13.54 -16.48
N ARG A 45 28.12 12.45 -16.22
CA ARG A 45 28.98 11.82 -17.23
C ARG A 45 28.20 11.28 -18.44
N ARG A 46 27.03 10.68 -18.21
CA ARG A 46 26.19 10.09 -19.27
C ARG A 46 25.42 11.13 -20.08
N THR A 47 24.93 12.18 -19.44
CA THR A 47 24.10 13.21 -20.10
C THR A 47 24.92 14.38 -20.64
N GLY A 48 26.18 14.53 -20.19
CA GLY A 48 27.04 15.66 -20.55
C GLY A 48 26.59 16.99 -19.92
N VAL A 49 25.68 16.94 -18.96
CA VAL A 49 25.07 18.12 -18.34
C VAL A 49 26.03 18.76 -17.33
N ASP A 50 26.26 20.07 -17.45
CA ASP A 50 26.95 20.87 -16.44
C ASP A 50 25.97 21.87 -15.82
N PHE A 51 25.36 21.49 -14.69
CA PHE A 51 24.36 22.28 -13.95
C PHE A 51 24.82 23.71 -13.61
N ARG A 52 26.13 23.96 -13.55
CA ARG A 52 26.71 25.26 -13.22
C ARG A 52 26.62 26.27 -14.36
N ARG A 53 26.42 25.78 -15.59
CA ARG A 53 26.39 26.60 -16.82
C ARG A 53 24.97 27.05 -17.19
N PHE A 54 23.95 26.51 -16.54
CA PHE A 54 22.56 26.83 -16.81
C PHE A 54 22.10 28.08 -16.06
N ASP A 55 21.22 28.82 -16.72
CA ASP A 55 20.35 29.77 -16.05
C ASP A 55 19.32 29.04 -15.17
N ASP A 56 18.57 29.79 -14.38
CA ASP A 56 17.63 29.21 -13.41
C ASP A 56 16.53 28.34 -14.08
N PRO A 57 15.91 28.74 -15.21
CA PRO A 57 14.93 27.90 -15.90
C PRO A 57 15.52 26.60 -16.46
N ALA A 58 16.67 26.65 -17.15
CA ALA A 58 17.28 25.44 -17.72
C ALA A 58 17.78 24.48 -16.61
N ARG A 59 18.25 25.02 -15.48
CA ARG A 59 18.61 24.21 -14.32
C ARG A 59 17.41 23.49 -13.73
N HIS A 60 16.27 24.17 -13.56
CA HIS A 60 15.06 23.52 -13.05
C HIS A 60 14.60 22.37 -13.94
N HIS A 61 14.66 22.57 -15.27
CA HIS A 61 14.29 21.51 -16.22
C HIS A 61 15.18 20.26 -16.08
N GLU A 62 16.50 20.43 -15.96
CA GLU A 62 17.38 19.27 -15.79
C GLU A 62 17.25 18.63 -14.39
N VAL A 63 16.96 19.40 -13.35
CA VAL A 63 16.63 18.85 -12.02
C VAL A 63 15.34 18.03 -12.08
N GLU A 64 14.32 18.47 -12.80
CA GLU A 64 13.07 17.74 -13.00
C GLU A 64 13.33 16.39 -13.69
N ARG A 65 14.23 16.34 -14.67
CA ARG A 65 14.65 15.07 -15.32
C ARG A 65 15.33 14.12 -14.34
N VAL A 66 16.19 14.62 -13.45
CA VAL A 66 16.79 13.80 -12.38
C VAL A 66 15.72 13.29 -11.41
N ALA A 67 14.79 14.16 -11.01
CA ALA A 67 13.68 13.79 -10.12
C ALA A 67 12.79 12.71 -10.75
N ALA A 68 12.47 12.82 -12.04
CA ALA A 68 11.72 11.81 -12.77
C ALA A 68 12.43 10.45 -12.78
N GLN A 69 13.74 10.42 -13.02
CA GLN A 69 14.52 9.17 -12.96
C GLN A 69 14.55 8.58 -11.55
N LEU A 70 14.65 9.41 -10.52
CA LEU A 70 14.60 8.96 -9.13
C LEU A 70 13.23 8.37 -8.79
N MET A 71 12.15 9.02 -9.21
CA MET A 71 10.79 8.52 -9.04
C MET A 71 10.58 7.19 -9.75
N GLU A 72 11.09 7.03 -10.97
CA GLU A 72 11.05 5.74 -11.69
C GLU A 72 11.80 4.64 -10.93
N ALA A 73 12.97 4.96 -10.38
CA ALA A 73 13.75 4.01 -9.57
C ALA A 73 13.03 3.64 -8.26
N ILE A 74 12.35 4.59 -7.62
CA ILE A 74 11.51 4.34 -6.44
C ILE A 74 10.33 3.45 -6.80
N MET A 75 9.61 3.75 -7.88
CA MET A 75 8.43 2.98 -8.31
C MET A 75 8.74 1.50 -8.53
N ARG A 76 9.94 1.17 -9.04
CA ARG A 76 10.39 -0.23 -9.22
C ARG A 76 10.58 -1.00 -7.92
N VAL A 77 10.65 -0.33 -6.77
CA VAL A 77 10.90 -0.97 -5.46
C VAL A 77 9.78 -0.76 -4.45
N VAL A 78 8.78 0.08 -4.75
CA VAL A 78 7.61 0.26 -3.89
C VAL A 78 6.89 -1.09 -3.75
N PRO A 79 6.75 -1.63 -2.53
CA PRO A 79 6.08 -2.91 -2.33
C PRO A 79 4.58 -2.77 -2.57
N VAL A 80 3.99 -3.78 -3.22
CA VAL A 80 2.54 -3.92 -3.27
C VAL A 80 2.03 -4.31 -1.88
N LEU A 81 1.22 -3.43 -1.28
CA LEU A 81 0.67 -3.63 0.06
C LEU A 81 -0.65 -4.41 0.02
N PRO A 82 -0.99 -5.19 1.07
CA PRO A 82 -2.22 -5.97 1.08
C PRO A 82 -3.51 -5.14 0.96
N VAL A 83 -3.53 -3.93 1.55
CA VAL A 83 -4.68 -3.03 1.46
C VAL A 83 -4.91 -2.56 0.02
N SER A 84 -3.84 -2.28 -0.73
CA SER A 84 -3.93 -1.86 -2.13
C SER A 84 -4.45 -2.98 -3.03
N LEU A 85 -4.06 -4.23 -2.78
CA LEU A 85 -4.57 -5.40 -3.50
C LEU A 85 -6.08 -5.57 -3.30
N VAL A 86 -6.51 -5.63 -2.03
CA VAL A 86 -7.92 -5.84 -1.69
C VAL A 86 -8.78 -4.67 -2.17
N ALA A 87 -8.30 -3.42 -2.02
CA ALA A 87 -9.01 -2.25 -2.53
C ALA A 87 -9.18 -2.30 -4.06
N THR A 88 -8.14 -2.72 -4.79
CA THR A 88 -8.21 -2.87 -6.25
C THR A 88 -9.24 -3.91 -6.67
N VAL A 89 -9.30 -5.06 -5.97
CA VAL A 89 -10.30 -6.10 -6.24
C VAL A 89 -11.72 -5.59 -5.99
N PHE A 90 -11.98 -4.89 -4.89
CA PHE A 90 -13.29 -4.27 -4.64
C PHE A 90 -13.67 -3.24 -5.71
N LEU A 91 -12.72 -2.43 -6.18
CA LEU A 91 -13.00 -1.43 -7.23
C LEU A 91 -13.22 -2.03 -8.62
N ARG A 92 -12.70 -3.23 -8.89
CA ARG A 92 -13.00 -3.99 -10.10
C ARG A 92 -14.37 -4.69 -10.02
N ASN A 93 -14.90 -4.89 -8.83
CA ASN A 93 -16.13 -5.64 -8.55
C ASN A 93 -17.14 -4.82 -7.71
N ARG A 94 -17.28 -3.52 -7.98
CA ARG A 94 -17.98 -2.56 -7.09
C ARG A 94 -19.42 -2.94 -6.73
N ASP A 95 -20.11 -3.58 -7.67
CA ASP A 95 -21.54 -3.92 -7.53
C ASP A 95 -21.77 -5.33 -6.97
N ALA A 96 -20.70 -6.11 -6.77
CA ALA A 96 -20.79 -7.50 -6.31
C ALA A 96 -20.33 -7.61 -4.85
N GLY A 97 -21.11 -8.32 -4.05
CA GLY A 97 -20.61 -8.87 -2.80
C GLY A 97 -19.66 -10.02 -3.09
N MET A 98 -18.60 -10.16 -2.31
CA MET A 98 -17.63 -11.23 -2.45
C MET A 98 -17.46 -11.98 -1.13
N SER A 99 -17.54 -13.30 -1.17
CA SER A 99 -17.10 -14.14 -0.05
C SER A 99 -15.58 -13.99 0.18
N GLU A 100 -15.10 -14.39 1.36
CA GLU A 100 -13.66 -14.38 1.65
C GLU A 100 -12.88 -15.25 0.64
N LEU A 101 -13.46 -16.37 0.19
CA LEU A 101 -12.84 -17.26 -0.77
C LEU A 101 -12.71 -16.61 -2.15
N GLU A 102 -13.78 -15.99 -2.65
CA GLU A 102 -13.76 -15.25 -3.92
C GLU A 102 -12.79 -14.06 -3.88
N MET A 103 -12.73 -13.37 -2.74
CA MET A 103 -11.75 -12.32 -2.49
C MET A 103 -10.32 -12.85 -2.59
N LYS A 104 -10.03 -13.99 -1.94
CA LYS A 104 -8.71 -14.62 -2.00
C LYS A 104 -8.32 -15.02 -3.42
N SER A 105 -9.22 -15.67 -4.14
CA SER A 105 -8.99 -16.03 -5.55
C SER A 105 -8.72 -14.81 -6.42
N SER A 106 -9.54 -13.76 -6.28
CA SER A 106 -9.39 -12.53 -7.09
C SER A 106 -8.09 -11.78 -6.78
N VAL A 107 -7.67 -11.75 -5.51
CA VAL A 107 -6.38 -11.14 -5.13
C VAL A 107 -5.22 -11.99 -5.64
N TYR A 108 -5.33 -13.32 -5.61
CA TYR A 108 -4.31 -14.21 -6.16
C TYR A 108 -4.09 -13.98 -7.66
N ASP A 109 -5.18 -13.90 -8.43
CA ASP A 109 -5.11 -13.60 -9.87
C ASP A 109 -4.49 -12.23 -10.13
N LEU A 110 -4.84 -11.24 -9.31
CA LEU A 110 -4.25 -9.90 -9.37
C LEU A 110 -2.73 -9.92 -9.10
N ILE A 111 -2.28 -10.73 -8.16
CA ILE A 111 -0.85 -10.88 -7.85
C ILE A 111 -0.11 -11.48 -9.02
N LEU A 112 -0.65 -12.55 -9.63
CA LEU A 112 -0.04 -13.17 -10.81
C LEU A 112 0.09 -12.18 -11.97
N GLN A 113 -0.91 -11.31 -12.17
CA GLN A 113 -0.87 -10.24 -13.18
C GLN A 113 0.27 -9.25 -12.89
N LEU A 114 0.39 -8.80 -11.65
CA LEU A 114 1.43 -7.85 -11.23
C LEU A 114 2.83 -8.46 -11.31
N GLU A 115 3.00 -9.72 -10.89
CA GLU A 115 4.27 -10.45 -10.98
C GLU A 115 4.69 -10.66 -12.44
N ALA A 116 3.74 -10.97 -13.34
CA ALA A 116 4.00 -11.07 -14.77
C ALA A 116 4.45 -9.72 -15.39
N ALA A 117 3.99 -8.59 -14.83
CA ALA A 117 4.44 -7.25 -15.18
C ALA A 117 5.79 -6.85 -14.52
N GLY A 118 6.38 -7.74 -13.70
CA GLY A 118 7.65 -7.52 -13.03
C GLY A 118 7.55 -6.78 -11.69
N ALA A 119 6.34 -6.64 -11.13
CA ALA A 119 6.16 -6.07 -9.80
C ALA A 119 6.56 -7.04 -8.69
N HIS A 120 7.04 -6.50 -7.58
CA HIS A 120 7.35 -7.28 -6.38
C HIS A 120 6.21 -7.17 -5.36
N VAL A 121 5.48 -8.26 -5.17
CA VAL A 121 4.42 -8.34 -4.16
C VAL A 121 5.01 -8.69 -2.79
N TYR A 122 4.75 -7.84 -1.78
CA TYR A 122 5.17 -8.13 -0.42
C TYR A 122 4.21 -9.13 0.23
N VAL A 123 4.71 -10.31 0.57
CA VAL A 123 3.97 -11.34 1.30
C VAL A 123 4.45 -11.37 2.76
N PRO A 124 3.70 -10.81 3.73
CA PRO A 124 4.04 -10.90 5.14
C PRO A 124 4.22 -12.35 5.57
N ARG A 125 5.39 -12.68 6.14
CA ARG A 125 5.71 -14.03 6.66
C ARG A 125 5.64 -15.17 5.63
N GLY A 126 5.57 -14.86 4.33
CA GLY A 126 5.37 -15.86 3.28
C GLY A 126 3.95 -16.44 3.23
N ASP A 127 3.01 -15.87 3.99
CA ASP A 127 1.61 -16.31 4.06
C ASP A 127 0.72 -15.29 3.35
N LEU A 128 0.32 -15.64 2.13
CA LEU A 128 -0.51 -14.78 1.30
C LEU A 128 -1.95 -14.67 1.84
N ASP A 129 -2.49 -15.77 2.38
CA ASP A 129 -3.83 -15.77 2.96
C ASP A 129 -3.88 -14.82 4.17
N TYR A 130 -2.84 -14.82 4.98
CA TYR A 130 -2.68 -13.86 6.06
C TYR A 130 -2.58 -12.42 5.53
N ALA A 131 -1.86 -12.19 4.44
CA ALA A 131 -1.77 -10.87 3.81
C ALA A 131 -3.15 -10.34 3.40
N ILE A 132 -3.91 -11.16 2.69
CA ILE A 132 -5.25 -10.84 2.20
C ILE A 132 -6.20 -10.57 3.38
N GLY A 133 -6.18 -11.45 4.40
CA GLY A 133 -6.95 -11.27 5.62
C GLY A 133 -6.60 -9.98 6.38
N VAL A 134 -5.33 -9.58 6.39
CA VAL A 134 -4.90 -8.27 6.95
C VAL A 134 -5.50 -7.13 6.14
N GLY A 135 -5.43 -7.17 4.82
CA GLY A 135 -5.99 -6.14 3.93
C GLY A 135 -7.50 -5.97 4.15
N LEU A 136 -8.24 -7.08 4.11
CA LEU A 136 -9.68 -7.12 4.33
C LEU A 136 -10.06 -6.57 5.71
N ARG A 137 -9.41 -7.07 6.77
CA ARG A 137 -9.62 -6.59 8.13
C ARG A 137 -9.36 -5.09 8.27
N MET A 138 -8.32 -4.56 7.61
CA MET A 138 -7.98 -3.13 7.69
C MET A 138 -9.01 -2.23 7.01
N LEU A 139 -9.62 -2.70 5.91
CA LEU A 139 -10.70 -1.99 5.23
C LEU A 139 -12.01 -2.08 6.05
N THR A 140 -12.32 -3.24 6.62
CA THR A 140 -13.49 -3.43 7.49
C THR A 140 -13.42 -2.60 8.77
N LEU A 141 -12.26 -2.57 9.45
CA LEU A 141 -12.06 -1.75 10.66
C LEU A 141 -12.23 -0.25 10.42
N ARG A 142 -11.98 0.19 9.18
CA ARG A 142 -12.13 1.59 8.74
C ARG A 142 -13.47 1.88 8.08
N ARG A 143 -14.39 0.90 8.05
CA ARG A 143 -15.73 1.01 7.44
C ARG A 143 -15.70 1.33 5.94
N MET A 144 -14.62 0.98 5.24
CA MET A 144 -14.60 1.04 3.77
C MET A 144 -15.25 -0.19 3.14
N VAL A 145 -15.34 -1.28 3.90
CA VAL A 145 -15.92 -2.56 3.50
C VAL A 145 -16.79 -3.04 4.65
N GLU A 146 -17.99 -3.54 4.34
CA GLU A 146 -18.90 -4.13 5.30
C GLU A 146 -19.03 -5.64 5.04
N GLU A 147 -19.03 -6.42 6.11
CA GLU A 147 -19.32 -7.85 6.06
C GLU A 147 -20.77 -8.09 6.46
N ARG A 148 -21.54 -8.80 5.62
CA ARG A 148 -22.93 -9.19 5.84
C ARG A 148 -23.06 -10.67 5.49
N ASP A 149 -23.39 -11.50 6.48
CA ASP A 149 -23.58 -12.95 6.30
C ASP A 149 -22.41 -13.67 5.59
N GLY A 150 -21.17 -13.26 5.89
CA GLY A 150 -19.94 -13.82 5.28
C GLY A 150 -19.63 -13.29 3.88
N VAL A 151 -20.39 -12.31 3.40
CA VAL A 151 -20.18 -11.63 2.12
C VAL A 151 -19.72 -10.20 2.39
N TYR A 152 -18.63 -9.80 1.74
CA TYR A 152 -18.03 -8.49 1.88
C TYR A 152 -18.49 -7.56 0.75
N HIS A 153 -18.90 -6.35 1.10
CA HIS A 153 -19.33 -5.31 0.18
C HIS A 153 -18.51 -4.04 0.39
N ALA A 154 -18.05 -3.44 -0.70
CA ALA A 154 -17.44 -2.11 -0.64
C ALA A 154 -18.52 -1.06 -0.30
N ASP A 155 -18.21 -0.14 0.61
CA ASP A 155 -19.10 1.00 0.86
C ASP A 155 -18.99 2.00 -0.30
N PRO A 156 -20.08 2.28 -1.05
CA PRO A 156 -20.06 3.24 -2.13
C PRO A 156 -19.62 4.65 -1.69
N ALA A 157 -19.88 5.03 -0.44
CA ALA A 157 -19.47 6.33 0.10
C ALA A 157 -17.94 6.44 0.24
N GLU A 158 -17.26 5.32 0.45
CA GLU A 158 -15.81 5.25 0.65
C GLU A 158 -15.04 4.88 -0.64
N ALA A 159 -15.72 4.86 -1.80
CA ALA A 159 -15.11 4.53 -3.09
C ALA A 159 -13.90 5.41 -3.42
N ALA A 160 -13.89 6.68 -3.00
CA ALA A 160 -12.76 7.59 -3.19
C ALA A 160 -11.52 7.15 -2.38
N LEU A 161 -11.73 6.66 -1.16
CA LEU A 161 -10.64 6.20 -0.31
C LEU A 161 -10.11 4.83 -0.77
N LEU A 162 -11.00 3.94 -1.23
CA LEU A 162 -10.59 2.71 -1.91
C LEU A 162 -9.76 3.02 -3.15
N ALA A 163 -10.18 4.00 -3.97
CA ALA A 163 -9.43 4.44 -5.16
C ALA A 163 -8.05 4.98 -4.78
N TYR A 164 -7.96 5.76 -3.71
CA TYR A 164 -6.69 6.23 -3.16
C TYR A 164 -5.72 5.08 -2.85
N TYR A 165 -6.20 3.99 -2.22
CA TYR A 165 -5.35 2.83 -1.92
C TYR A 165 -4.99 2.01 -3.15
N ALA A 166 -5.91 1.85 -4.10
CA ALA A 166 -5.66 1.14 -5.36
C ALA A 166 -4.66 1.88 -6.26
N ASN A 167 -4.68 3.22 -6.25
CA ASN A 167 -3.77 4.04 -7.03
C ASN A 167 -2.29 3.81 -6.71
N ALA A 168 -1.97 3.30 -5.51
CA ALA A 168 -0.60 2.96 -5.14
C ALA A 168 0.03 1.85 -6.01
N ILE A 169 -0.80 1.03 -6.66
CA ILE A 169 -0.36 -0.06 -7.53
C ILE A 169 -0.86 0.09 -8.97
N GLU A 170 -1.55 1.18 -9.31
CA GLU A 170 -2.02 1.47 -10.68
C GLU A 170 -0.85 1.49 -11.68
N PRO A 171 0.25 2.23 -11.44
CA PRO A 171 1.39 2.20 -12.36
C PRO A 171 2.06 0.82 -12.50
N LEU A 172 1.61 -0.14 -11.67
CA LEU A 172 1.89 -1.57 -11.63
C LEU A 172 1.45 -2.33 -12.89
N PHE A 173 0.33 -1.88 -13.47
CA PHE A 173 -0.38 -2.58 -14.52
C PHE A 173 0.19 -2.24 -15.91
N PRO A 174 0.10 -3.18 -16.87
CA PRO A 174 0.51 -2.96 -18.25
C PRO A 174 -0.43 -2.01 -19.01
#